data_AF-A0A0D9QK10-F1
#
_entry.id   AF-A0A0D9QK10-F1
#
_cell.length_a   1.000
_cell.length_b   1.000
_cell.length_c   1.000
_cell.angle_alpha   90.00
_cell.angle_beta   90.00
_cell.angle_gamma   90.00
#
_symmetry.space_group_name_H-M   'P 1'
#
loop_
_entity.id
_entity.type
_entity.pdbx_description
1 polymer ?
#
loop_
_entity_poly.entity_id
_entity_poly.type
_entity_poly.pdbx_seq_one_letter_code
_entity_poly.pdbx_strand_id
1 'polypeptide(L)'
;MCFSRTCCLQKAQEEKVASGTKKRGNEKKSKLFCPMDCVREKCHNQLSHPTQCYKLEQRGSQIQKICEPFVDLHRGTCPSDFHHCAIAEPERNKKYSIFASGGRGQTPQFITIRGYNLHECLQLLVVNKGSTCSPSTIEKNILESEGILLEPVFTKLLHNEILLENIKINNPGEYNICLAQFYHQPDAEDLLTENASNRSSKPSKPGRTNKAQKNDIQILGIDTIGTLYVLPLPSGK
;
A
#
# COMPACT_ATOMS: atom_id res chain seq x y z
N MET A 1 19.57 42.96 -53.40
CA MET A 1 18.57 41.89 -53.24
C MET A 1 17.71 42.20 -52.03
N CYS A 2 16.40 42.38 -52.25
CA CYS A 2 15.34 42.35 -51.23
C CYS A 2 15.31 40.96 -50.55
N PHE A 3 14.86 40.72 -49.31
CA PHE A 3 13.60 41.13 -48.67
C PHE A 3 13.72 41.11 -47.13
N SER A 4 12.98 42.03 -46.51
CA SER A 4 12.64 42.11 -45.08
C SER A 4 11.54 41.10 -44.65
N ARG A 5 11.38 40.99 -43.33
CA ARG A 5 10.19 40.56 -42.54
C ARG A 5 10.12 39.08 -42.13
N THR A 6 10.64 38.77 -40.93
CA THR A 6 9.83 38.22 -39.83
C THR A 6 10.63 38.25 -38.52
N CYS A 7 10.81 39.44 -37.97
CA CYS A 7 11.10 39.68 -36.55
C CYS A 7 9.81 39.46 -35.71
N CYS A 8 9.15 38.32 -35.92
CA CYS A 8 7.91 37.90 -35.25
C CYS A 8 7.86 36.38 -34.96
N LEU A 9 9.00 35.68 -34.97
CA LEU A 9 9.06 34.25 -34.61
C LEU A 9 10.09 33.95 -33.52
N GLN A 10 10.33 34.93 -32.65
CA GLN A 10 11.17 34.81 -31.46
C GLN A 10 10.36 35.20 -30.22
N LYS A 11 9.13 34.65 -30.08
CA LYS A 11 8.28 34.78 -28.88
C LYS A 11 7.32 33.59 -28.65
N ALA A 12 7.54 32.43 -29.27
CA ALA A 12 6.59 31.32 -29.22
C ALA A 12 7.17 29.96 -28.77
N GLN A 13 8.42 29.89 -28.32
CA GLN A 13 9.01 28.60 -27.89
C GLN A 13 9.80 28.61 -26.57
N GLU A 14 9.78 29.71 -25.81
CA GLU A 14 10.39 29.78 -24.45
C GLU A 14 9.41 30.20 -23.33
N GLU A 15 8.10 30.10 -23.57
CA GLU A 15 7.06 30.26 -22.52
C GLU A 15 6.07 29.09 -22.58
N LYS A 16 6.50 27.93 -22.09
CA LYS A 16 5.61 26.93 -21.44
C LYS A 16 6.31 26.28 -20.24
N VAL A 17 6.91 27.13 -19.40
CA VAL A 17 6.94 26.88 -17.96
C VAL A 17 5.67 27.51 -17.39
N ALA A 18 5.00 26.79 -16.48
CA ALA A 18 3.89 27.25 -15.65
C ALA A 18 2.52 27.44 -16.32
N SER A 19 1.75 26.36 -16.43
CA SER A 19 0.42 26.27 -15.80
C SER A 19 -0.22 24.91 -16.09
N GLY A 20 -0.69 24.26 -15.04
CA GLY A 20 -1.18 22.88 -15.09
C GLY A 20 -1.09 22.31 -13.70
N THR A 21 -1.83 22.94 -12.80
CA THR A 21 -1.98 22.69 -11.37
C THR A 21 -2.02 21.20 -11.08
N LYS A 22 -0.86 20.58 -10.79
CA LYS A 22 -0.82 19.29 -10.09
C LYS A 22 -1.51 19.53 -8.75
N LYS A 23 -2.75 19.05 -8.62
CA LYS A 23 -3.50 19.01 -7.37
C LYS A 23 -2.61 18.31 -6.34
N ARG A 24 -1.92 19.10 -5.53
CA ARG A 24 -0.98 18.71 -4.47
C ARG A 24 -1.65 18.01 -3.28
N GLY A 25 -2.83 17.40 -3.50
CA GLY A 25 -3.71 16.85 -2.48
C GLY A 25 -4.06 15.37 -2.65
N ASN A 26 -3.68 14.70 -3.75
CA ASN A 26 -4.09 13.30 -3.99
C ASN A 26 -2.97 12.25 -3.83
N GLU A 27 -1.70 12.64 -3.83
CA GLU A 27 -0.57 11.68 -3.72
C GLU A 27 -0.41 11.04 -2.33
N LYS A 28 -1.06 11.59 -1.29
CA LYS A 28 -1.02 11.00 0.07
C LYS A 28 -2.06 9.92 0.30
N LYS A 29 -3.15 9.87 -0.49
CA LYS A 29 -4.21 8.88 -0.30
C LYS A 29 -3.97 7.59 -1.10
N SER A 30 -3.35 7.66 -2.27
CA SER A 30 -3.15 6.47 -3.12
C SER A 30 -2.06 5.50 -2.67
N LYS A 31 -1.14 5.93 -1.78
CA LYS A 31 0.00 5.10 -1.32
C LYS A 31 -0.35 4.10 -0.21
N LEU A 32 -1.52 4.23 0.42
CA LEU A 32 -1.88 3.43 1.59
C LEU A 32 -2.84 2.28 1.27
N PHE A 33 -3.38 2.19 0.05
CA PHE A 33 -4.43 1.24 -0.26
C PHE A 33 -3.94 0.19 -1.24
N CYS A 34 -4.01 -1.07 -0.79
CA CYS A 34 -3.65 -2.19 -1.61
C CYS A 34 -4.78 -2.56 -2.58
N PRO A 35 -4.47 -2.94 -3.83
CA PRO A 35 -5.47 -3.44 -4.75
C PRO A 35 -6.11 -4.70 -4.16
N MET A 36 -7.43 -4.78 -4.32
CA MET A 36 -8.21 -5.90 -3.81
C MET A 36 -8.50 -6.97 -4.84
N ASP A 37 -8.10 -6.74 -6.08
CA ASP A 37 -8.46 -7.62 -7.18
C ASP A 37 -7.34 -8.60 -7.46
N CYS A 38 -7.69 -9.86 -7.67
CA CYS A 38 -6.80 -10.80 -8.33
C CYS A 38 -6.36 -10.23 -9.68
N VAL A 39 -5.07 -10.33 -10.00
CA VAL A 39 -4.55 -9.94 -11.32
C VAL A 39 -5.38 -10.62 -12.42
N ARG A 40 -6.11 -9.79 -13.18
CA ARG A 40 -7.12 -10.17 -14.18
C ARG A 40 -6.60 -11.15 -15.24
N GLU A 41 -5.32 -11.06 -15.57
CA GLU A 41 -4.65 -11.89 -16.58
C GLU A 41 -4.37 -13.33 -16.12
N LYS A 42 -4.24 -13.57 -14.80
CA LYS A 42 -3.89 -14.90 -14.23
C LYS A 42 -5.07 -15.62 -13.59
N CYS A 43 -6.21 -14.95 -13.50
CA CYS A 43 -7.39 -15.38 -12.78
C CYS A 43 -8.55 -15.34 -13.77
N HIS A 44 -8.52 -16.30 -14.69
CA HIS A 44 -9.41 -16.35 -15.84
C HIS A 44 -10.74 -16.97 -15.40
N ASN A 45 -11.61 -16.15 -14.83
CA ASN A 45 -13.06 -16.36 -14.83
C ASN A 45 -13.69 -14.99 -15.11
N GLN A 46 -14.34 -14.87 -16.26
CA GLN A 46 -15.00 -13.66 -16.74
C GLN A 46 -16.22 -13.33 -15.88
N LEU A 47 -16.00 -12.92 -14.64
CA LEU A 47 -17.04 -12.20 -13.90
C LEU A 47 -16.88 -10.72 -14.23
N SER A 48 -18.00 -10.03 -14.44
CA SER A 48 -18.11 -8.57 -14.54
C SER A 48 -17.68 -7.83 -13.27
N HIS A 49 -17.11 -8.54 -12.29
CA HIS A 49 -16.86 -8.11 -10.93
C HIS A 49 -15.45 -8.52 -10.48
N PRO A 50 -14.84 -7.74 -9.57
CA PRO A 50 -13.54 -8.06 -9.00
C PRO A 50 -13.61 -9.35 -8.16
N THR A 51 -12.59 -10.21 -8.28
CA THR A 51 -12.44 -11.44 -7.48
C THR A 51 -11.31 -11.27 -6.48
N GLN A 52 -11.48 -11.76 -5.26
CA GLN A 52 -10.54 -11.58 -4.15
C GLN A 52 -9.96 -12.90 -3.64
N CYS A 53 -10.53 -14.03 -4.06
CA CYS A 53 -10.22 -15.37 -3.59
C CYS A 53 -9.88 -16.30 -4.74
N TYR A 54 -9.03 -17.29 -4.49
CA TYR A 54 -8.71 -18.32 -5.47
C TYR A 54 -8.60 -19.72 -4.87
N LYS A 55 -8.87 -20.73 -5.69
CA LYS A 55 -8.67 -22.15 -5.40
C LYS A 55 -7.95 -22.79 -6.57
N LEU A 56 -7.05 -23.72 -6.29
CA LEU A 56 -6.43 -24.56 -7.31
C LEU A 56 -7.16 -25.91 -7.30
N GLU A 57 -7.78 -26.27 -8.42
CA GLU A 57 -8.46 -27.56 -8.59
C GLU A 57 -7.69 -28.38 -9.63
N GLN A 58 -7.31 -29.60 -9.27
CA GLN A 58 -6.68 -30.52 -10.20
C GLN A 58 -7.77 -31.26 -10.99
N ARG A 59 -7.77 -31.11 -12.32
CA ARG A 59 -8.61 -31.88 -13.23
C ARG A 59 -7.72 -32.70 -14.16
N GLY A 60 -7.55 -33.98 -13.82
CA GLY A 60 -6.61 -34.86 -14.52
C GLY A 60 -5.17 -34.39 -14.35
N SER A 61 -4.48 -34.11 -15.47
CA SER A 61 -3.11 -33.60 -15.50
C SER A 61 -3.00 -32.08 -15.50
N GLN A 62 -4.12 -31.35 -15.47
CA GLN A 62 -4.15 -29.89 -15.50
C GLN A 62 -4.54 -29.31 -14.13
N ILE A 63 -3.87 -28.23 -13.74
CA ILE A 63 -4.21 -27.43 -12.56
C ILE A 63 -5.04 -26.24 -13.05
N GLN A 64 -6.31 -26.19 -12.68
CA GLN A 64 -7.21 -25.09 -12.99
C GLN A 64 -7.28 -24.14 -11.78
N LYS A 65 -7.08 -22.83 -12.03
CA LYS A 65 -7.29 -21.80 -11.01
C LYS A 65 -8.72 -21.26 -11.10
N ILE A 66 -9.50 -21.48 -10.05
CA ILE A 66 -10.86 -20.96 -9.89
C ILE A 66 -10.76 -19.70 -9.02
N CYS A 67 -11.45 -18.63 -9.39
CA CYS A 67 -11.49 -17.39 -8.62
C CYS A 67 -12.91 -16.97 -8.31
N GLU A 68 -13.12 -16.46 -7.10
CA GLU A 68 -14.43 -16.06 -6.56
C GLU A 68 -14.29 -14.74 -5.78
N PRO A 69 -15.38 -13.97 -5.62
CA PRO A 69 -15.39 -12.83 -4.73
C PRO A 69 -15.35 -13.26 -3.25
N PHE A 70 -15.11 -12.30 -2.35
CA PHE A 70 -15.33 -12.55 -0.92
C PHE A 70 -16.79 -12.85 -0.59
N VAL A 71 -17.00 -13.72 0.40
CA VAL A 71 -18.30 -13.96 1.02
C VAL A 71 -18.71 -12.77 1.88
N ASP A 72 -17.73 -12.15 2.56
CA ASP A 72 -17.90 -10.93 3.35
C ASP A 72 -16.77 -9.96 3.00
N LEU A 73 -17.13 -8.87 2.31
CA LEU A 73 -16.18 -7.84 1.87
C LEU A 73 -15.53 -7.13 3.07
N HIS A 74 -16.30 -6.85 4.12
CA HIS A 74 -15.82 -6.09 5.29
C HIS A 74 -14.84 -6.89 6.13
N ARG A 75 -15.01 -8.20 6.15
CA ARG A 75 -14.12 -9.12 6.88
C ARG A 75 -13.04 -9.72 5.99
N GLY A 76 -13.06 -9.42 4.69
CA GLY A 76 -12.19 -10.04 3.70
C GLY A 76 -12.27 -11.57 3.74
N THR A 77 -13.45 -12.17 3.89
CA THR A 77 -13.59 -13.62 4.09
C THR A 77 -13.77 -14.35 2.77
N CYS A 78 -12.90 -15.32 2.49
CA CYS A 78 -13.03 -16.19 1.32
C CYS A 78 -14.03 -17.33 1.54
N PRO A 79 -14.64 -17.87 0.46
CA PRO A 79 -15.39 -19.12 0.52
C PRO A 79 -14.56 -20.27 1.08
N SER A 80 -15.20 -21.31 1.62
CA SER A 80 -14.49 -22.49 2.13
C SER A 80 -13.63 -23.14 1.03
N ASP A 81 -12.42 -23.54 1.39
CA ASP A 81 -11.37 -24.06 0.49
C ASP A 81 -10.80 -23.07 -0.53
N PHE A 82 -11.10 -21.78 -0.40
CA PHE A 82 -10.45 -20.72 -1.16
C PHE A 82 -9.43 -19.97 -0.31
N HIS A 83 -8.34 -19.57 -0.96
CA HIS A 83 -7.27 -18.76 -0.39
C HIS A 83 -7.42 -17.31 -0.81
N HIS A 84 -6.89 -16.40 0.02
CA HIS A 84 -6.83 -14.99 -0.32
C HIS A 84 -5.89 -14.76 -1.50
N CYS A 85 -6.39 -14.09 -2.52
CA CYS A 85 -5.64 -13.74 -3.71
C CYS A 85 -5.02 -12.34 -3.61
N ALA A 86 -5.74 -11.44 -2.95
CA ALA A 86 -5.34 -10.04 -2.81
C ALA A 86 -4.70 -9.71 -1.46
N ILE A 87 -4.75 -10.63 -0.49
CA ILE A 87 -4.08 -10.45 0.81
C ILE A 87 -2.68 -11.04 0.71
N ALA A 88 -1.71 -10.26 1.18
CA ALA A 88 -0.33 -10.70 1.26
C ALA A 88 -0.15 -11.86 2.25
N GLU A 89 0.62 -12.86 1.86
CA GLU A 89 0.99 -14.02 2.69
C GLU A 89 2.52 -14.06 2.86
N PRO A 90 3.06 -13.29 3.81
CA PRO A 90 4.49 -13.26 4.07
C PRO A 90 5.00 -14.50 4.81
N GLU A 91 6.25 -14.86 4.59
CA GLU A 91 6.92 -15.91 5.36
C GLU A 91 7.02 -15.51 6.85
N ARG A 92 6.55 -16.39 7.74
CA ARG A 92 6.45 -16.13 9.18
C ARG A 92 7.68 -16.61 9.95
N ASN A 93 7.78 -16.19 11.21
CA ASN A 93 8.78 -16.61 12.21
C ASN A 93 10.24 -16.38 11.78
N LYS A 94 10.49 -15.34 10.98
CA LYS A 94 11.84 -14.96 10.59
C LYS A 94 12.53 -14.09 11.64
N LYS A 95 13.85 -14.01 11.56
CA LYS A 95 14.67 -13.17 12.42
C LYS A 95 15.41 -12.16 11.56
N TYR A 96 15.33 -10.90 11.96
CA TYR A 96 15.95 -9.78 11.26
C TYR A 96 16.85 -9.02 12.23
N SER A 97 17.91 -8.41 11.72
CA SER A 97 18.83 -7.63 12.56
C SER A 97 19.22 -6.33 11.86
N ILE A 98 19.14 -5.25 12.61
CA ILE A 98 19.65 -3.92 12.24
C ILE A 98 20.45 -3.36 13.41
N PHE A 99 21.25 -2.34 13.19
CA PHE A 99 21.88 -1.53 14.23
C PHE A 99 20.95 -0.39 14.67
N ALA A 100 21.13 0.07 15.90
CA ALA A 100 20.48 1.26 16.40
C ALA A 100 20.91 2.48 15.57
N SER A 101 19.96 3.37 15.29
CA SER A 101 20.24 4.62 14.60
C SER A 101 21.06 5.56 15.49
N GLY A 102 22.21 5.99 14.99
CA GLY A 102 23.07 6.99 15.63
C GLY A 102 22.96 8.37 14.98
N GLY A 103 23.71 9.33 15.52
CA GLY A 103 23.80 10.68 14.95
C GLY A 103 24.26 10.70 13.48
N ARG A 104 23.94 11.81 12.78
CA ARG A 104 23.99 12.02 11.31
C ARG A 104 25.04 11.19 10.56
N GLY A 105 24.62 10.56 9.46
CA GLY A 105 25.49 9.97 8.45
C GLY A 105 25.48 8.44 8.36
N GLN A 106 24.58 7.75 9.07
CA GLN A 106 24.48 6.30 8.96
C GLN A 106 23.85 5.85 7.64
N THR A 107 24.39 4.74 7.13
CA THR A 107 23.84 4.02 5.98
C THR A 107 22.40 3.60 6.27
N PRO A 108 21.44 3.91 5.38
CA PRO A 108 20.08 3.42 5.47
C PRO A 108 20.07 1.90 5.61
N GLN A 109 19.33 1.40 6.59
CA GLN A 109 19.21 -0.02 6.85
C GLN A 109 17.95 -0.56 6.19
N PHE A 110 17.99 -1.84 5.82
CA PHE A 110 16.89 -2.49 5.13
C PHE A 110 16.71 -3.93 5.59
N ILE A 111 15.51 -4.44 5.40
CA ILE A 111 15.19 -5.87 5.51
C ILE A 111 14.42 -6.31 4.27
N THR A 112 14.48 -7.60 3.95
CA THR A 112 13.66 -8.19 2.89
C THR A 112 12.68 -9.20 3.46
N ILE A 113 11.44 -9.15 3.01
CA ILE A 113 10.39 -10.11 3.39
C ILE A 113 9.96 -10.87 2.15
N ARG A 114 10.05 -12.19 2.20
CA ARG A 114 9.57 -13.11 1.16
C ARG A 114 8.12 -13.48 1.40
N GLY A 115 7.41 -13.85 0.35
CA GLY A 115 6.03 -14.32 0.48
C GLY A 115 5.27 -14.32 -0.83
N TYR A 116 3.97 -14.54 -0.72
CA TYR A 116 3.03 -14.51 -1.83
C TYR A 116 2.18 -13.24 -1.79
N ASN A 117 1.74 -12.78 -2.97
CA ASN A 117 0.87 -11.61 -3.14
C ASN A 117 1.38 -10.34 -2.43
N LEU A 118 2.71 -10.15 -2.40
CA LEU A 118 3.31 -8.96 -1.83
C LEU A 118 3.08 -7.74 -2.74
N HIS A 119 2.95 -6.55 -2.14
CA HIS A 119 2.69 -5.29 -2.86
C HIS A 119 3.38 -4.10 -2.18
N GLU A 120 3.67 -3.04 -2.94
CA GLU A 120 4.34 -1.82 -2.46
C GLU A 120 3.52 -0.99 -1.45
N CYS A 121 2.22 -1.27 -1.33
CA CYS A 121 1.30 -0.61 -0.41
C CYS A 121 1.35 -1.22 0.99
N LEU A 122 2.06 -2.34 1.17
CA LEU A 122 2.19 -3.00 2.47
C LEU A 122 3.02 -2.13 3.39
N GLN A 123 2.55 -1.99 4.62
CA GLN A 123 3.18 -1.17 5.64
C GLN A 123 3.86 -2.05 6.68
N LEU A 124 5.15 -1.80 6.91
CA LEU A 124 5.87 -2.36 8.04
C LEU A 124 5.43 -1.64 9.32
N LEU A 125 5.01 -2.41 10.32
CA LEU A 125 4.84 -1.93 11.68
C LEU A 125 5.90 -2.57 12.56
N VAL A 126 6.55 -1.78 13.40
CA VAL A 126 7.47 -2.27 14.43
C VAL A 126 6.80 -2.07 15.78
N VAL A 127 6.64 -3.14 16.54
CA VAL A 127 6.01 -3.11 17.86
C VAL A 127 6.93 -3.77 18.89
N ASN A 128 6.73 -3.48 20.17
CA ASN A 128 7.49 -4.09 21.25
C ASN A 128 7.27 -5.62 21.27
N LYS A 129 8.26 -6.36 21.78
CA LYS A 129 8.23 -7.84 21.84
C LYS A 129 6.97 -8.46 22.48
N GLY A 130 6.31 -7.76 23.41
CA GLY A 130 5.09 -8.22 24.06
C GLY A 130 3.79 -7.89 23.29
N SER A 131 3.87 -7.08 22.24
CA SER A 131 2.72 -6.65 21.44
C SER A 131 2.38 -7.68 20.36
N THR A 132 1.08 -7.86 20.10
CA THR A 132 0.55 -8.81 19.13
C THR A 132 0.08 -8.09 17.86
N CYS A 133 0.40 -8.64 16.69
CA CYS A 133 -0.13 -8.18 15.42
C CYS A 133 -1.48 -8.84 15.16
N SER A 134 -2.59 -8.13 15.41
CA SER A 134 -3.94 -8.62 15.16
C SER A 134 -4.84 -7.48 14.69
N PRO A 135 -5.93 -7.76 13.95
CA PRO A 135 -6.88 -6.72 13.54
C PRO A 135 -7.43 -5.91 14.72
N SER A 136 -7.63 -6.53 15.89
CA SER A 136 -8.12 -5.84 17.11
C SER A 136 -7.10 -4.91 17.77
N THR A 137 -5.80 -5.08 17.49
CA THR A 137 -4.71 -4.29 18.11
C THR A 137 -4.04 -3.32 17.15
N ILE A 138 -4.52 -3.25 15.90
CA ILE A 138 -3.95 -2.45 14.82
C ILE A 138 -3.72 -0.98 15.15
N GLU A 139 -4.71 -0.27 15.70
CA GLU A 139 -4.61 1.17 15.98
C GLU A 139 -3.52 1.44 17.01
N LYS A 140 -3.47 0.59 18.05
CA LYS A 140 -2.38 0.60 19.04
C LYS A 140 -1.04 0.32 18.37
N ASN A 141 -0.95 -0.68 17.51
CA ASN A 141 0.28 -1.06 16.82
C ASN A 141 0.80 0.05 15.88
N ILE A 142 -0.10 0.80 15.22
CA ILE A 142 0.25 1.95 14.39
C ILE A 142 0.90 3.03 15.26
N LEU A 143 0.24 3.44 16.35
CA LEU A 143 0.76 4.46 17.27
C LEU A 143 2.08 4.04 17.93
N GLU A 144 2.18 2.76 18.31
CA GLU A 144 3.39 2.19 18.88
C GLU A 144 4.54 2.21 17.86
N SER A 145 4.25 1.84 16.61
CA SER A 145 5.23 1.88 15.52
C SER A 145 5.67 3.30 15.18
N GLU A 146 4.78 4.29 15.22
CA GLU A 146 5.13 5.71 15.05
C GLU A 146 6.03 6.23 16.17
N GLY A 147 5.91 5.67 17.38
CA GLY A 147 6.80 6.00 18.51
C GLY A 147 8.19 5.33 18.43
N ILE A 148 8.30 4.19 17.73
CA ILE A 148 9.55 3.41 17.60
C ILE A 148 10.34 3.84 16.35
N LEU A 149 9.66 4.00 15.22
CA LEU A 149 10.27 4.38 13.95
C LEU A 149 10.46 5.90 13.89
N LEU A 150 11.70 6.32 13.68
CA LEU A 150 12.05 7.75 13.63
C LEU A 150 11.65 8.42 12.31
N GLU A 151 11.59 7.62 11.24
CA GLU A 151 11.23 8.07 9.91
C GLU A 151 10.36 7.02 9.21
N PRO A 152 9.58 7.41 8.20
CA PRO A 152 8.83 6.48 7.38
C PRO A 152 9.74 5.47 6.68
N VAL A 153 9.31 4.21 6.70
CA VAL A 153 9.94 3.10 5.97
C VAL A 153 9.46 3.14 4.52
N PHE A 154 10.37 2.88 3.59
CA PHE A 154 10.04 2.80 2.17
C PHE A 154 9.91 1.35 1.72
N THR A 155 8.80 1.02 1.08
CA THR A 155 8.55 -0.32 0.53
C THR A 155 8.83 -0.31 -0.97
N LYS A 156 9.58 -1.30 -1.46
CA LYS A 156 9.77 -1.58 -2.89
C LYS A 156 9.45 -3.04 -3.16
N LEU A 157 8.71 -3.31 -4.24
CA LEU A 157 8.39 -4.67 -4.64
C LEU A 157 9.51 -5.23 -5.53
N LEU A 158 10.01 -6.41 -5.16
CA LEU A 158 10.92 -7.23 -5.95
C LEU A 158 10.19 -8.51 -6.38
N HIS A 159 10.87 -9.39 -7.12
CA HIS A 159 10.27 -10.66 -7.53
C HIS A 159 10.05 -11.61 -6.33
N ASN A 160 8.79 -11.77 -5.90
CA ASN A 160 8.36 -12.57 -4.73
C ASN A 160 8.91 -12.09 -3.37
N GLU A 161 9.42 -10.86 -3.30
CA GLU A 161 9.96 -10.26 -2.07
C GLU A 161 9.59 -8.78 -2.00
N ILE A 162 9.51 -8.20 -0.80
CA ILE A 162 9.49 -6.75 -0.59
C ILE A 162 10.75 -6.33 0.13
N LEU A 163 11.35 -5.24 -0.33
CA LEU A 163 12.46 -4.56 0.30
C LEU A 163 11.92 -3.39 1.10
N LEU A 164 12.22 -3.38 2.40
CA LEU A 164 11.82 -2.34 3.34
C LEU A 164 13.07 -1.55 3.74
N GLU A 165 13.19 -0.32 3.25
CA GLU A 165 14.35 0.55 3.42
C GLU A 165 14.07 1.66 4.44
N ASN A 166 15.14 2.32 4.90
CA ASN A 166 15.10 3.45 5.82
C ASN A 166 14.53 3.10 7.21
N ILE A 167 14.77 1.87 7.67
CA ILE A 167 14.37 1.46 9.02
C ILE A 167 15.32 2.11 10.03
N LYS A 168 14.77 3.04 10.83
CA LYS A 168 15.51 3.83 11.81
C LYS A 168 14.88 3.72 13.19
N ILE A 169 15.62 3.13 14.14
CA ILE A 169 15.21 2.87 15.52
C ILE A 169 16.37 3.22 16.45
N ASN A 170 16.16 4.11 17.43
CA ASN A 170 17.23 4.56 18.33
C ASN A 170 17.58 3.55 19.43
N ASN A 171 16.58 2.86 19.96
CA ASN A 171 16.74 2.05 21.16
C ASN A 171 17.13 0.62 20.77
N PRO A 172 18.29 0.11 21.22
CA PRO A 172 18.63 -1.30 21.07
C PRO A 172 17.64 -2.18 21.83
N GLY A 173 17.34 -3.36 21.28
CA GLY A 173 16.39 -4.28 21.88
C GLY A 173 15.78 -5.26 20.90
N GLU A 174 14.79 -6.01 21.39
CA GLU A 174 14.02 -6.95 20.60
C GLU A 174 12.61 -6.40 20.35
N TYR A 175 12.21 -6.43 19.08
CA TYR A 175 10.91 -5.97 18.61
C TYR A 175 10.22 -7.07 17.80
N ASN A 176 8.90 -7.03 17.75
CA ASN A 176 8.13 -7.78 16.77
C ASN A 176 7.87 -6.89 15.56
N ILE A 177 7.85 -7.49 14.37
CA ILE A 177 7.46 -6.80 13.16
C ILE A 177 6.19 -7.39 12.57
N CYS A 178 5.29 -6.50 12.17
CA CYS A 178 4.06 -6.83 11.50
C CYS A 178 4.08 -6.29 10.07
N LEU A 179 3.39 -6.97 9.16
CA LEU A 179 3.05 -6.42 7.85
C LEU A 179 1.55 -6.17 7.82
N ALA A 180 1.17 -4.91 7.56
CA ALA A 180 -0.22 -4.49 7.51
C ALA A 180 -0.63 -4.12 6.09
N GLN A 181 -1.84 -4.51 5.74
CA GLN A 181 -2.51 -4.22 4.48
C GLN A 181 -3.79 -3.46 4.75
N PHE A 182 -3.86 -2.23 4.23
CA PHE A 182 -5.03 -1.37 4.36
C PHE A 182 -5.77 -1.24 3.03
N TYR A 183 -7.07 -1.00 3.13
CA TYR A 183 -7.91 -0.69 1.98
C TYR A 183 -8.95 0.36 2.33
N HIS A 184 -9.31 1.08 1.29
CA HIS A 184 -10.40 2.02 1.31
C HIS A 184 -11.43 1.55 0.31
N GLN A 185 -12.65 1.32 0.80
CA GLN A 185 -13.79 1.14 -0.07
C GLN A 185 -14.00 2.47 -0.81
N PRO A 186 -13.97 2.49 -2.16
CA PRO A 186 -14.25 3.72 -2.88
C PRO A 186 -15.67 4.15 -2.53
N ASP A 187 -15.83 5.41 -2.11
CA ASP A 187 -17.14 5.99 -1.88
C ASP A 187 -17.95 5.93 -3.19
N ALA A 188 -19.25 5.66 -3.09
CA ALA A 188 -20.14 5.54 -4.25
C ALA A 188 -20.16 6.81 -5.14
N GLU A 189 -19.69 7.97 -4.64
CA GLU A 189 -19.55 9.20 -5.42
C GLU A 189 -18.31 9.23 -6.34
N ASP A 190 -17.24 8.49 -6.03
CA ASP A 190 -16.03 8.43 -6.86
C ASP A 190 -16.26 7.58 -8.13
N LEU A 191 -17.14 6.57 -8.05
CA LEU A 191 -17.53 5.75 -9.21
C LEU A 191 -18.43 6.50 -10.21
N LEU A 192 -19.10 7.58 -9.77
CA LEU A 192 -19.95 8.41 -10.62
C LEU A 192 -19.17 9.55 -11.28
N THR A 193 -18.03 9.97 -10.72
CA THR A 193 -17.23 11.08 -11.27
C THR A 193 -16.29 10.65 -12.40
N GLU A 194 -15.85 9.39 -12.45
CA GLU A 194 -15.12 8.88 -13.63
C GLU A 194 -16.03 8.69 -14.86
N ASN A 195 -17.29 8.31 -14.63
CA ASN A 195 -18.28 8.11 -15.71
C ASN A 195 -18.98 9.40 -16.17
N ALA A 196 -18.91 10.49 -15.39
CA ALA A 196 -19.58 11.77 -15.70
C ALA A 196 -18.70 12.80 -16.44
N SER A 197 -17.49 12.43 -16.87
CA SER A 197 -16.62 13.33 -17.66
C SER A 197 -17.15 13.66 -19.07
N ASN A 198 -18.32 13.13 -19.45
CA ASN A 198 -19.06 13.53 -20.64
C ASN A 198 -20.53 13.88 -20.31
N ARG A 199 -20.80 15.08 -19.77
CA ARG A 199 -21.88 15.98 -20.23
C ARG A 199 -21.98 17.23 -19.36
N SER A 200 -22.02 18.37 -20.03
CA SER A 200 -22.28 19.72 -19.53
C SER A 200 -23.67 19.89 -18.89
N SER A 201 -23.75 20.50 -17.70
CA SER A 201 -24.70 21.59 -17.36
C SER A 201 -24.58 22.07 -15.89
N LYS A 202 -24.91 23.34 -15.69
CA LYS A 202 -24.72 24.19 -14.48
C LYS A 202 -25.89 24.06 -13.45
N PRO A 203 -25.83 24.72 -12.27
CA PRO A 203 -26.22 24.13 -10.98
C PRO A 203 -27.56 24.63 -10.41
N SER A 204 -28.08 23.92 -9.39
CA SER A 204 -28.98 24.47 -8.36
C SER A 204 -28.92 23.63 -7.06
N LYS A 205 -28.59 24.30 -5.94
CA LYS A 205 -28.70 23.86 -4.53
C LYS A 205 -30.14 24.12 -4.00
N PRO A 206 -30.55 23.80 -2.73
CA PRO A 206 -29.78 23.28 -1.59
C PRO A 206 -30.46 22.15 -0.76
N GLY A 207 -29.66 21.48 0.07
CA GLY A 207 -30.08 21.15 1.45
C GLY A 207 -30.12 19.67 1.84
N ARG A 208 -29.10 19.19 2.55
CA ARG A 208 -29.23 18.58 3.89
C ARG A 208 -27.87 18.12 4.43
N THR A 209 -27.54 18.67 5.59
CA THR A 209 -26.74 18.10 6.69
C THR A 209 -25.43 17.39 6.33
N ASN A 210 -24.34 18.14 6.54
CA ASN A 210 -23.01 17.62 6.82
C ASN A 210 -23.07 16.56 7.94
N LYS A 211 -22.95 15.29 7.59
CA LYS A 211 -22.21 14.34 8.43
C LYS A 211 -20.92 14.08 7.67
N ALA A 212 -19.80 14.56 8.19
CA ALA A 212 -18.50 14.11 7.76
C ALA A 212 -18.47 12.60 7.99
N GLN A 213 -18.71 11.83 6.94
CA GLN A 213 -18.61 10.39 6.95
C GLN A 213 -17.13 10.11 7.20
N LYS A 214 -16.86 9.52 8.36
CA LYS A 214 -15.51 9.14 8.76
C LYS A 214 -15.02 8.19 7.67
N ASN A 215 -13.94 8.54 6.97
CA ASN A 215 -13.31 7.66 6.00
C ASN A 215 -12.80 6.44 6.77
N ASP A 216 -13.63 5.41 6.89
CA ASP A 216 -13.30 4.21 7.65
C ASP A 216 -12.27 3.41 6.85
N ILE A 217 -11.01 3.59 7.21
CA ILE A 217 -9.91 2.74 6.75
C ILE A 217 -10.23 1.32 7.21
N GLN A 218 -10.45 0.41 6.27
CA GLN A 218 -10.68 -1.00 6.57
C GLN A 218 -9.34 -1.73 6.51
N ILE A 219 -9.07 -2.53 7.54
CA ILE A 219 -7.85 -3.34 7.62
C ILE A 219 -8.17 -4.70 7.05
N LEU A 220 -7.43 -5.09 6.04
CA LEU A 220 -7.68 -6.33 5.31
C LEU A 220 -6.86 -7.47 5.89
N GLY A 221 -5.63 -7.17 6.28
CA GLY A 221 -4.70 -8.16 6.80
C GLY A 221 -3.65 -7.50 7.68
N ILE A 222 -3.36 -8.15 8.79
CA ILE A 222 -2.16 -7.87 9.57
C ILE A 222 -1.57 -9.21 9.99
N ASP A 223 -0.30 -9.41 9.68
CA ASP A 223 0.42 -10.63 10.03
C ASP A 223 1.70 -10.32 10.82
N THR A 224 1.96 -11.16 11.82
CA THR A 224 3.26 -11.15 12.51
C THR A 224 4.28 -11.88 11.63
N ILE A 225 5.34 -11.19 11.25
CA ILE A 225 6.36 -11.72 10.32
C ILE A 225 7.50 -12.36 11.09
N GLY A 226 7.88 -11.77 12.22
CA GLY A 226 8.98 -12.26 13.01
C GLY A 226 9.54 -11.25 13.99
N THR A 227 10.78 -11.49 14.42
CA THR A 227 11.49 -10.68 15.41
C THR A 227 12.55 -9.83 14.73
N LEU A 228 12.59 -8.54 15.09
CA LEU A 228 13.62 -7.59 14.70
C LEU A 228 14.54 -7.31 15.90
N TYR A 229 15.82 -7.67 15.76
CA TYR A 229 16.87 -7.37 16.72
C TYR A 229 17.52 -6.03 16.35
N VAL A 230 17.44 -5.05 17.23
CA VAL A 230 18.14 -3.77 17.10
C VAL A 230 19.40 -3.84 17.96
N LEU A 231 20.54 -4.00 17.30
CA LEU A 231 21.85 -4.14 17.93
C LEU A 231 22.41 -2.77 18.31
N PRO A 232 23.15 -2.64 19.41
CA PRO A 232 23.85 -1.39 19.72
C PRO A 232 24.87 -1.07 18.62
N LEU A 233 25.15 0.22 18.44
CA LEU A 233 26.17 0.61 17.47
C LEU A 233 27.54 0.03 17.85
N PRO A 234 28.30 -0.49 16.87
CA PRO A 234 29.65 -0.94 17.13
C PRO A 234 30.45 0.25 17.67
N SER A 235 31.03 0.07 18.85
CA SER A 235 31.94 1.05 19.44
C SER A 235 33.13 1.15 18.49
N GLY A 236 33.37 2.34 17.92
CA GLY A 236 34.61 2.60 17.19
C GLY A 236 35.79 2.29 18.11
N LYS A 237 36.62 1.33 17.72
CA LYS A 237 37.94 1.12 18.32
C LYS A 237 38.92 2.11 17.71
#